data_AF-A0A162GJJ0-F1
#
_entry.id   AF-A0A162GJJ0-F1
#
_cell.length_a   1.000
_cell.length_b   1.000
_cell.length_c   1.000
_cell.angle_alpha   90.00
_cell.angle_beta   90.00
_cell.angle_gamma   90.00
#
_symmetry.space_group_name_H-M   'P 1'
#
loop_
_entity.id
_entity.type
_entity.pdbx_description
1 polymer ?
#
loop_
_entity_poly.entity_id
_entity_poly.type
_entity_poly.pdbx_seq_one_letter_code
_entity_poly.pdbx_strand_id
1 'polypeptide(L)' 'MLTVTGHGLKDPQWALRTADGADITPTVVPVDTAAVADVLGLAGA' A
#
# COMPACT_ATOMS: atom_id res chain seq x y z
N MET A 1 -29.13 4.10 10.05
CA MET A 1 -28.67 3.55 8.76
C MET A 1 -27.67 4.54 8.17
N LEU A 2 -26.51 4.06 7.72
CA LEU A 2 -25.55 4.88 6.98
C LEU A 2 -25.56 4.43 5.52
N THR A 3 -25.59 5.38 4.58
CA THR A 3 -25.60 5.09 3.14
C THR A 3 -24.25 5.47 2.53
N VAL A 4 -23.62 4.52 1.84
CA VAL A 4 -22.40 4.78 1.06
C VAL A 4 -22.79 5.50 -0.24
N THR A 5 -22.32 6.74 -0.42
CA THR A 5 -22.67 7.58 -1.58
C THR A 5 -21.76 7.35 -2.80
N GLY A 6 -20.67 6.61 -2.64
CA GLY A 6 -19.74 6.31 -3.72
C GLY A 6 -18.79 5.16 -3.40
N HIS A 7 -18.36 4.47 -4.44
CA HIS A 7 -17.32 3.45 -4.33
C HIS A 7 -15.95 4.13 -4.17
N GLY A 8 -15.07 3.60 -3.32
CA GLY A 8 -13.74 4.19 -3.09
C GLY A 8 -12.89 4.32 -4.36
N LEU A 9 -13.12 3.45 -5.36
CA LEU A 9 -12.46 3.54 -6.68
C LEU A 9 -12.79 4.81 -7.48
N LYS A 10 -13.78 5.61 -7.07
CA LYS A 10 -14.02 6.94 -7.65
C LYS A 10 -12.89 7.93 -7.31
N ASP A 11 -12.17 7.69 -6.22
CA ASP A 11 -10.97 8.44 -5.83
C ASP A 11 -9.93 7.49 -5.20
N PRO A 12 -9.17 6.74 -6.01
CA PRO A 12 -8.22 5.76 -5.51
C PRO A 12 -7.00 6.41 -4.85
N GLN A 13 -6.69 7.67 -5.17
CA GLN A 13 -5.57 8.41 -4.55
C GLN A 13 -5.84 8.71 -3.09
N TRP A 14 -7.10 8.90 -2.69
CA TRP A 14 -7.46 9.01 -1.28
C TRP A 14 -7.00 7.81 -0.45
N ALA A 15 -7.03 6.61 -1.02
CA ALA A 15 -6.57 5.39 -0.35
C ALA A 15 -5.05 5.26 -0.24
N LEU A 16 -4.28 6.05 -1.01
CA LEU A 16 -2.81 6.05 -1.04
C LEU A 16 -2.22 7.22 -0.24
N ARG A 17 -2.87 7.60 0.86
CA ARG A 17 -2.39 8.63 1.78
C ARG A 17 -2.37 8.15 3.23
N THR A 18 -1.40 8.64 3.99
CA THR A 18 -1.36 8.43 5.45
C THR A 18 -2.43 9.27 6.15
N ALA A 19 -2.69 8.99 7.44
CA ALA A 19 -3.61 9.77 8.25
C ALA A 19 -3.21 11.27 8.34
N ASP A 20 -1.91 11.55 8.25
CA ASP A 20 -1.34 12.90 8.25
C ASP A 20 -1.32 13.54 6.84
N GLY A 21 -1.85 12.85 5.83
CA GLY A 21 -2.01 13.34 4.46
C GLY A 21 -0.80 13.18 3.55
N ALA A 22 0.25 12.49 3.99
CA ALA A 22 1.44 12.23 3.17
C ALA A 22 1.15 11.16 2.11
N ASP A 23 1.77 11.27 0.94
CA ASP A 23 1.63 10.30 -0.14
C ASP A 23 2.34 8.98 0.18
N ILE A 24 1.68 7.87 -0.15
CA ILE A 24 2.26 6.53 -0.06
C ILE A 24 2.92 6.20 -1.41
N THR A 25 4.23 5.96 -1.39
CA THR A 25 4.99 5.51 -2.56
C THR A 25 5.35 4.04 -2.44
N PRO A 26 5.25 3.24 -3.52
CA PRO A 26 5.65 1.84 -3.49
C PRO A 26 7.17 1.71 -3.35
N THR A 27 7.61 0.69 -2.60
CA THR A 27 9.01 0.28 -2.55
C THR A 27 9.31 -0.61 -3.76
N VAL A 28 10.19 -0.14 -4.66
CA VAL A 28 10.64 -0.92 -5.82
C VAL A 28 11.82 -1.81 -5.42
N VAL A 29 11.74 -3.09 -5.76
CA VAL A 29 12.75 -4.10 -5.44
C VAL A 29 13.20 -4.87 -6.69
N PRO A 30 14.40 -5.48 -6.69
CA PRO A 30 14.83 -6.37 -7.77
C PRO A 30 13.85 -7.55 -7.97
N VAL A 31 13.83 -8.11 -9.18
CA VAL A 31 13.07 -9.33 -9.52
C VAL A 31 13.76 -10.59 -8.99
N ASP A 32 13.94 -10.61 -7.67
CA ASP A 32 14.61 -11.67 -6.93
C ASP A 32 13.79 -12.01 -5.69
N THR A 33 13.58 -13.29 -5.44
CA THR A 33 12.71 -13.75 -4.36
C THR A 33 13.30 -13.50 -2.97
N ALA A 34 14.63 -13.49 -2.84
CA ALA A 34 15.28 -13.20 -1.55
C ALA A 34 15.15 -11.70 -1.23
N ALA A 35 15.38 -10.82 -2.21
CA ALA A 35 15.20 -9.38 -2.03
C ALA A 35 13.76 -9.00 -1.62
N VAL A 36 12.74 -9.66 -2.20
CA VAL A 36 11.34 -9.48 -1.79
C VAL A 36 11.12 -9.97 -0.35
N ALA A 37 11.66 -11.14 -0.01
CA ALA A 37 11.52 -11.70 1.33
C ALA A 37 12.16 -10.81 2.41
N ASP A 38 13.33 -10.23 2.14
CA ASP A 38 14.01 -9.30 3.05
C ASP A 38 13.14 -8.08 3.36
N VAL A 39 12.60 -7.42 2.32
CA VAL A 39 11.75 -6.21 2.48
C VAL A 39 10.44 -6.53 3.20
N LEU A 40 9.90 -7.74 3.03
CA LEU A 40 8.70 -8.20 3.72
C LEU A 40 8.97 -8.76 5.13
N GLY A 41 10.23 -8.84 5.57
CA GLY A 41 10.59 -9.44 6.86
C GLY A 41 10.36 -10.96 6.93
N LEU A 42 10.40 -11.63 5.78
CA LEU A 42 10.17 -13.07 5.62
C LEU A 42 11.46 -13.88 5.41
N ALA A 43 12.62 -13.22 5.38
CA ALA A 43 13.91 -13.90 5.39
C ALA A 43 14.16 -14.49 6.78
N GLY A 44 14.03 -15.81 6.88
CA GLY A 44 14.26 -16.71 8.04
C GLY A 44 14.59 -16.10 9.40
N ALA A 45 13.78 -16.44 10.42
CA ALA A 45 14.17 -16.42 11.83
C ALA A 45 15.26 -17.46 12.14
#